data_AF-A0A9P1BXN7-F1
#
_entry.id   AF-A0A9P1BXN7-F1
#
_cell.length_a   1.000
_cell.length_b   1.000
_cell.length_c   1.000
_cell.angle_alpha   90.00
_cell.angle_beta   90.00
_cell.angle_gamma   90.00
#
_symmetry.space_group_name_H-M   'P 1'
#
loop_
_entity.id
_entity.type
_entity.pdbx_description
1 polymer ?
#
loop_
_entity_poly.entity_id
_entity_poly.type
_entity_poly.pdbx_seq_one_letter_code
_entity_poly.pdbx_strand_id
1 'polypeptide(L)'
;MAFNPVPAQLTVHVRWPTHPDDAEFTLDSVVAGLGMSDMDCDINSLVIPASTPSHRVLTPPLELLPNSWVPWDTSLSESRRFHLVFLDRQLYADTVELANTIQATMDWVPTACAEWSHTYIELTLLNHAEMVELQELSFEAFQQSWLPLPETDLDYYFSSYARLGIHEDMLKDEVRTGSYMEAIDSSQVDVDGGKQPRISC
;
A
#
# COMPACT_ATOMS: atom_id res chain seq x y z
N MET A 1 37.09 -8.33 4.68
CA MET A 1 36.19 -7.28 4.16
C MET A 1 35.71 -6.49 5.36
N ALA A 2 36.04 -5.20 5.44
CA ALA A 2 35.55 -4.36 6.52
C ALA A 2 34.04 -4.20 6.36
N PHE A 3 33.26 -4.59 7.38
CA PHE A 3 31.85 -4.27 7.47
C PHE A 3 31.76 -2.74 7.59
N ASN A 4 31.42 -2.05 6.51
CA ASN A 4 31.09 -0.64 6.60
C ASN A 4 29.69 -0.55 7.22
N PRO A 5 29.52 0.06 8.40
CA PRO A 5 28.20 0.12 9.01
C PRO A 5 27.29 0.98 8.14
N VAL A 6 26.18 0.39 7.66
CA VAL A 6 25.13 1.15 6.99
C VAL A 6 24.50 2.09 8.02
N PRO A 7 24.42 3.41 7.76
CA PRO A 7 23.82 4.35 8.70
C PRO A 7 22.35 3.98 8.94
N ALA A 8 21.84 4.15 10.16
CA ALA A 8 20.43 3.85 10.46
C ALA A 8 19.45 4.84 9.80
N GLN A 9 19.94 6.02 9.44
CA GLN A 9 19.16 7.07 8.77
C GLN A 9 20.02 7.80 7.74
N LEU A 10 19.42 8.18 6.61
CA LEU A 10 20.04 9.00 5.57
C LEU A 10 19.03 10.02 5.03
N THR A 11 19.42 11.29 5.00
CA THR A 11 18.62 12.35 4.38
C THR A 11 19.01 12.51 2.90
N VAL A 12 18.03 12.46 2.00
CA VAL A 12 18.19 12.75 0.57
C VAL A 12 17.52 14.08 0.25
N HIS A 13 18.23 14.95 -0.46
CA HIS A 13 17.72 16.22 -0.96
C HIS A 13 17.21 16.03 -2.38
N VAL A 14 15.93 16.31 -2.60
CA VAL A 14 15.25 16.13 -3.89
C VAL A 14 14.94 17.50 -4.49
N ARG A 15 15.31 17.70 -5.75
CA ARG A 15 15.05 18.93 -6.50
C ARG A 15 14.41 18.62 -7.85
N TRP A 16 13.36 19.38 -8.18
CA TRP A 16 12.63 19.26 -9.43
C TRP A 16 12.26 20.65 -9.97
N PRO A 17 12.10 20.79 -11.29
CA PRO A 17 11.66 22.05 -11.88
C PRO A 17 10.19 22.33 -11.55
N THR A 18 9.87 23.60 -11.36
CA THR A 18 8.49 24.09 -11.22
C THR A 18 8.09 24.86 -12.46
N HIS A 19 7.76 24.16 -13.54
CA HIS A 19 7.08 24.79 -14.68
C HIS A 19 5.56 24.51 -14.58
N PRO A 20 4.69 25.50 -14.83
CA PRO A 20 3.23 25.32 -14.76
C PRO A 20 2.65 24.30 -15.76
N ASP A 21 3.44 23.91 -16.77
CA ASP A 21 3.06 22.91 -17.78
C ASP A 21 3.63 21.51 -17.51
N ASP A 22 4.46 21.35 -16.48
CA ASP A 22 5.06 20.05 -16.14
C ASP A 22 4.09 19.19 -15.33
N ALA A 23 4.17 17.87 -15.54
CA ALA A 23 3.42 16.90 -14.75
C ALA A 23 3.77 17.05 -13.26
N GLU A 24 2.78 16.84 -12.38
CA GLU A 24 3.02 16.86 -10.94
C GLU A 24 4.10 15.85 -10.57
N PHE A 25 5.08 16.33 -9.80
CA PHE A 25 6.19 15.51 -9.36
C PHE A 25 5.80 14.79 -8.06
N THR A 26 5.75 13.46 -8.10
CA THR A 26 5.20 12.61 -7.01
C THR A 26 6.28 11.87 -6.24
N LEU A 27 5.92 11.30 -5.09
CA LEU A 27 6.81 10.41 -4.33
C LEU A 27 7.22 9.17 -5.16
N ASP A 28 6.34 8.67 -6.00
CA ASP A 28 6.61 7.57 -6.94
C ASP A 28 7.75 7.90 -7.92
N SER A 29 7.82 9.16 -8.37
CA SER A 29 8.93 9.62 -9.20
C SER A 29 10.27 9.47 -8.47
N VAL A 30 10.28 9.66 -7.14
CA VAL A 30 11.46 9.48 -6.29
C VAL A 30 11.86 8.02 -6.15
N VAL A 31 10.89 7.13 -5.95
CA VAL A 31 11.11 5.68 -5.86
C VAL A 31 11.90 5.19 -7.08
N ALA A 32 11.54 5.66 -8.28
CA ALA A 32 12.24 5.31 -9.50
C ALA A 32 13.71 5.77 -9.49
N GLY A 33 13.98 6.99 -9.01
CA GLY A 33 15.34 7.50 -8.89
C GLY A 33 16.17 6.82 -7.79
N LEU A 34 15.52 6.20 -6.80
CA LEU A 34 16.14 5.39 -5.76
C LEU A 34 16.39 3.94 -6.18
N GLY A 35 16.16 3.60 -7.45
CA GLY A 35 16.43 2.27 -8.00
C GLY A 35 15.39 1.22 -7.60
N MET A 36 14.21 1.66 -7.17
CA MET A 36 13.13 0.77 -6.69
C MET A 36 12.00 0.60 -7.73
N SER A 37 12.20 1.02 -8.98
CA SER A 37 11.18 0.98 -10.05
C SER A 37 10.64 -0.43 -10.34
N ASP A 38 11.42 -1.47 -10.08
CA ASP A 38 11.02 -2.85 -10.38
C ASP A 38 10.12 -3.45 -9.27
N MET A 39 9.84 -2.70 -8.20
CA MET A 39 9.14 -3.18 -6.99
C MET A 39 7.66 -2.78 -6.93
N ASP A 40 7.05 -2.32 -8.03
CA ASP A 40 5.71 -1.70 -8.07
C ASP A 40 4.64 -2.42 -7.23
N CYS A 41 4.65 -3.75 -7.17
CA CYS A 41 3.67 -4.55 -6.42
C CYS A 41 4.07 -4.77 -4.95
N ASP A 42 5.36 -4.86 -4.67
CA ASP A 42 5.90 -5.35 -3.40
C ASP A 42 6.40 -4.20 -2.50
N ILE A 43 6.57 -3.00 -3.04
CA ILE A 43 7.15 -1.86 -2.32
C ILE A 43 6.39 -1.53 -1.02
N ASN A 44 5.06 -1.68 -1.02
CA ASN A 44 4.23 -1.46 0.17
C ASN A 44 4.49 -2.45 1.31
N SER A 45 5.04 -3.62 1.00
CA SER A 45 5.41 -4.63 2.01
C SER A 45 6.82 -4.41 2.57
N LEU A 46 7.61 -3.53 1.97
CA LEU A 46 9.03 -3.33 2.27
C LEU A 46 9.34 -1.92 2.75
N VAL A 47 8.54 -0.93 2.35
CA VAL A 47 8.74 0.49 2.65
C VAL A 47 7.42 1.14 3.02
N ILE A 48 7.43 1.88 4.13
CA ILE A 48 6.29 2.67 4.59
C ILE A 48 6.54 4.15 4.27
N PRO A 49 5.79 4.74 3.33
CA PRO A 49 5.85 6.16 3.04
C PRO A 49 5.07 6.96 4.08
N ALA A 50 5.69 8.01 4.62
CA ALA A 50 5.05 8.96 5.53
C ALA A 50 5.46 10.40 5.21
N SER A 51 4.68 11.37 5.67
CA SER A 51 5.00 12.79 5.56
C SER A 51 4.77 13.55 6.86
N THR A 52 5.63 14.52 7.12
CA THR A 52 5.46 15.48 8.22
C THR A 52 5.57 16.91 7.70
N PRO A 53 5.11 17.91 8.45
CA PRO A 53 5.43 19.31 8.14
C PRO A 53 6.95 19.51 8.03
N SER A 54 7.39 20.40 7.14
CA SER A 54 8.82 20.62 6.83
C SER A 54 9.69 21.04 8.02
N HIS A 55 9.11 21.58 9.08
CA HIS A 55 9.84 21.93 10.31
C HIS A 55 10.19 20.71 11.18
N ARG A 56 9.58 19.55 10.96
CA ARG A 56 9.94 18.31 11.65
C ARG A 56 11.04 17.61 10.88
N VAL A 57 12.24 17.59 11.46
CA VAL A 57 13.44 17.02 10.84
C VAL A 57 13.50 15.51 10.99
N LEU A 58 13.05 14.99 12.13
CA LEU A 58 13.17 13.58 12.50
C LEU A 58 12.01 12.76 11.95
N THR A 59 12.29 11.51 11.62
CA THR A 59 11.29 10.47 11.35
C THR A 59 10.30 10.40 12.50
N PRO A 60 8.98 10.41 12.24
CA PRO A 60 7.99 10.29 13.30
C PRO A 60 8.17 8.94 14.04
N PRO A 61 7.91 8.89 15.35
CA PRO A 61 7.84 7.63 16.10
C PRO A 61 6.87 6.65 15.44
N LEU A 62 7.10 5.35 15.61
CA LEU A 62 6.27 4.28 15.01
C LEU A 62 4.78 4.45 15.32
N GLU A 63 4.44 4.82 16.56
CA GLU A 63 3.07 5.10 17.00
C GLU A 63 2.35 6.16 16.15
N LEU A 64 3.09 7.08 15.54
CA LEU A 64 2.57 8.18 14.71
C LEU A 64 2.69 7.89 13.20
N LEU A 65 3.32 6.80 12.79
CA LEU A 65 3.41 6.41 11.37
C LEU A 65 2.03 6.24 10.72
N PRO A 66 1.04 5.57 11.34
CA PRO A 66 -0.29 5.43 10.72
C PRO A 66 -0.96 6.77 10.43
N ASN A 67 -0.74 7.77 11.28
CA ASN A 67 -1.31 9.12 11.12
C ASN A 67 -0.53 10.01 10.13
N SER A 68 0.69 9.60 9.78
CA SER A 68 1.56 10.33 8.85
C SER A 68 1.73 9.61 7.52
N TRP A 69 1.13 8.43 7.35
CA TRP A 69 1.14 7.66 6.12
C TRP A 69 0.61 8.48 4.94
N VAL A 70 1.27 8.35 3.79
CA VAL A 70 0.86 9.00 2.54
C VAL A 70 0.96 8.03 1.37
N PRO A 71 0.08 8.11 0.37
CA PRO A 71 0.19 7.28 -0.82
C PRO A 71 1.37 7.70 -1.71
N TRP A 72 1.88 6.78 -2.53
CA TRP A 72 3.04 7.03 -3.42
C TRP A 72 2.78 8.07 -4.51
N ASP A 73 1.52 8.27 -4.90
CA ASP A 73 1.09 9.30 -5.85
C ASP A 73 1.00 10.70 -5.23
N THR A 74 1.39 10.86 -3.95
CA THR A 74 1.42 12.18 -3.29
C THR A 74 2.41 13.12 -3.96
N SER A 75 1.92 14.28 -4.38
CA SER A 75 2.73 15.36 -4.97
C SER A 75 3.73 15.92 -3.95
N LEU A 76 4.96 16.13 -4.39
CA LEU A 76 6.01 16.72 -3.56
C LEU A 76 5.72 18.19 -3.28
N SER A 77 6.11 18.65 -2.10
CA SER A 77 5.94 20.04 -1.67
C SER A 77 7.08 20.46 -0.74
N GLU A 78 7.50 21.71 -0.85
CA GLU A 78 8.45 22.37 0.09
C GLU A 78 7.89 22.49 1.52
N SER A 79 6.55 22.44 1.66
CA SER A 79 5.88 22.53 2.96
C SER A 79 5.93 21.23 3.78
N ARG A 80 6.35 20.13 3.14
CA ARG A 80 6.38 18.80 3.72
C ARG A 80 7.78 18.21 3.63
N ARG A 81 8.07 17.31 4.55
CA ARG A 81 9.22 16.40 4.51
C ARG A 81 8.67 14.98 4.43
N PHE A 82 9.26 14.16 3.59
CA PHE A 82 8.84 12.79 3.39
C PHE A 82 9.79 11.84 4.13
N HIS A 83 9.26 10.69 4.53
CA HIS A 83 9.97 9.66 5.28
C HIS A 83 9.69 8.33 4.58
N LEU A 84 10.74 7.62 4.22
CA LEU A 84 10.68 6.26 3.70
C LEU A 84 11.26 5.34 4.77
N VAL A 85 10.37 4.60 5.43
CA VAL A 85 10.73 3.70 6.51
C VAL A 85 10.87 2.29 5.95
N PHE A 86 12.09 1.76 5.93
CA PHE A 86 12.42 0.46 5.36
C PHE A 86 12.29 -0.65 6.40
N LEU A 87 11.60 -1.71 5.99
CA LEU A 87 11.44 -2.96 6.73
C LEU A 87 12.47 -4.01 6.30
N ASP A 88 12.98 -3.89 5.07
CA ASP A 88 14.02 -4.76 4.54
C ASP A 88 15.40 -4.10 4.57
N ARG A 89 16.35 -4.81 5.20
CA ARG A 89 17.72 -4.32 5.39
C ARG A 89 18.53 -4.31 4.10
N GLN A 90 18.31 -5.28 3.21
CA GLN A 90 19.08 -5.38 1.97
C GLN A 90 18.67 -4.26 1.01
N LEU A 91 17.37 -4.07 0.82
CA LEU A 91 16.80 -2.98 0.04
C LEU A 91 17.27 -1.62 0.54
N TYR A 92 17.27 -1.41 1.86
CA TYR A 92 17.81 -0.18 2.44
C TYR A 92 19.30 0.01 2.16
N ALA A 93 20.11 -1.04 2.29
CA ALA A 93 21.54 -0.98 2.00
C ALA A 93 21.81 -0.60 0.54
N ASP A 94 21.09 -1.22 -0.40
CA ASP A 94 21.20 -0.95 -1.83
C ASP A 94 20.77 0.49 -2.15
N THR A 95 19.68 0.96 -1.52
CA THR A 95 19.19 2.34 -1.66
C THR A 95 20.19 3.36 -1.12
N VAL A 96 20.82 3.08 0.03
CA VAL A 96 21.84 3.94 0.63
C VAL A 96 23.11 3.97 -0.23
N GLU A 97 23.52 2.85 -0.82
CA GLU A 97 24.66 2.81 -1.74
C GLU A 97 24.41 3.68 -2.97
N LEU A 98 23.21 3.59 -3.56
CA LEU A 98 22.81 4.45 -4.66
C LEU A 98 22.74 5.93 -4.25
N ALA A 99 22.11 6.23 -3.12
CA ALA A 99 22.01 7.58 -2.59
C ALA A 99 23.40 8.21 -2.33
N ASN A 100 24.37 7.43 -1.83
CA ASN A 100 25.75 7.89 -1.67
C ASN A 100 26.43 8.16 -3.02
N THR A 101 26.15 7.36 -4.04
CA THR A 101 26.67 7.55 -5.40
C THR A 101 26.24 8.90 -5.99
N ILE A 102 25.03 9.35 -5.67
CA ILE A 102 24.48 10.65 -6.06
C ILE A 102 24.70 11.75 -5.01
N GLN A 103 25.58 11.54 -4.02
CA GLN A 103 25.89 12.50 -2.95
C GLN A 103 24.64 12.98 -2.18
N ALA A 104 23.67 12.07 -2.00
CA ALA A 104 22.38 12.32 -1.37
C ALA A 104 21.60 13.49 -1.97
N THR A 105 21.84 13.83 -3.24
CA THR A 105 21.12 14.87 -3.97
C THR A 105 20.57 14.31 -5.28
N MET A 106 19.26 14.41 -5.47
CA MET A 106 18.56 13.95 -6.67
C MET A 106 18.04 15.15 -7.48
N ASP A 107 18.52 15.24 -8.72
CA ASP A 107 18.09 16.27 -9.68
C ASP A 107 17.40 15.60 -10.88
N TRP A 108 16.12 15.91 -11.09
CA TRP A 108 15.34 15.25 -12.15
C TRP A 108 15.51 15.82 -13.56
N VAL A 109 16.13 16.99 -13.73
CA VAL A 109 16.32 17.64 -15.04
C VAL A 109 17.71 18.28 -15.10
N PRO A 110 18.38 18.35 -16.29
CA PRO A 110 19.63 19.10 -16.44
C PRO A 110 19.51 20.55 -15.97
N THR A 111 20.64 21.09 -15.50
CA THR A 111 20.82 22.29 -14.66
C THR A 111 20.32 23.64 -15.24
N ALA A 112 19.64 23.64 -16.38
CA ALA A 112 19.24 24.84 -17.14
C ALA A 112 17.80 25.32 -16.87
N CYS A 113 17.19 24.94 -15.73
CA CYS A 113 15.87 25.45 -15.35
C CYS A 113 15.97 26.71 -14.46
N ALA A 114 15.05 27.66 -14.66
CA ALA A 114 15.05 28.96 -13.98
C ALA A 114 14.45 28.92 -12.56
N GLU A 115 13.48 28.02 -12.32
CA GLU A 115 12.79 27.86 -11.05
C GLU A 115 12.82 26.39 -10.61
N TRP A 116 13.13 26.19 -9.33
CA TRP A 116 13.29 24.88 -8.73
C TRP A 116 12.49 24.83 -7.43
N SER A 117 11.77 23.73 -7.23
CA SER A 117 11.31 23.33 -5.91
C SER A 117 12.20 22.24 -5.33
N HIS A 118 12.13 22.12 -4.02
CA HIS A 118 12.93 21.16 -3.30
C HIS A 118 12.21 20.58 -2.08
N THR A 119 12.62 19.39 -1.68
CA THR A 119 12.18 18.79 -0.42
C THR A 119 13.27 17.85 0.09
N TYR A 120 13.04 17.32 1.28
CA TYR A 120 13.90 16.34 1.91
C TYR A 120 13.14 15.05 2.11
N ILE A 121 13.86 13.95 1.93
CA ILE A 121 13.35 12.61 2.14
C ILE A 121 14.27 11.91 3.11
N GLU A 122 13.72 11.49 4.25
CA GLU A 122 14.43 10.74 5.27
C GLU A 122 14.28 9.25 5.01
N LEU A 123 15.37 8.57 4.69
CA LEU A 123 15.44 7.11 4.60
C LEU A 123 15.77 6.58 5.99
N THR A 124 14.96 5.69 6.54
CA THR A 124 15.17 5.12 7.89
C THR A 124 15.06 3.61 7.83
N LEU A 125 16.06 2.89 8.36
CA LEU A 125 15.96 1.45 8.58
C LEU A 125 15.48 1.18 10.00
N LEU A 126 14.39 0.42 10.13
CA LEU A 126 13.93 0.01 11.45
C LEU A 126 14.87 -1.00 12.07
N ASN A 127 15.15 -0.79 13.35
CA ASN A 127 15.88 -1.75 14.14
C ASN A 127 14.97 -2.91 14.57
N HIS A 128 15.56 -3.97 15.13
CA HIS A 128 14.79 -5.15 15.54
C HIS A 128 13.72 -4.85 16.59
N ALA A 129 13.97 -3.94 17.54
CA ALA A 129 12.97 -3.60 18.55
C ALA A 129 11.77 -2.86 17.92
N GLU A 130 12.06 -1.93 17.03
CA GLU A 130 11.06 -1.20 16.23
C GLU A 130 10.24 -2.12 15.32
N MET A 131 10.88 -3.13 14.71
CA MET A 131 10.17 -4.14 13.91
C MET A 131 9.21 -4.98 14.74
N VAL A 132 9.58 -5.33 15.98
CA VAL A 132 8.69 -6.06 16.91
C VAL A 132 7.51 -5.18 17.31
N GLU A 133 7.75 -3.92 17.64
CA GLU A 133 6.69 -2.96 17.98
C GLU A 133 5.70 -2.74 16.83
N LEU A 134 6.20 -2.61 15.59
CA LEU A 134 5.34 -2.53 14.41
C LEU A 134 4.51 -3.81 14.20
N GLN A 135 5.09 -4.98 14.45
CA GLN A 135 4.35 -6.24 14.35
C GLN A 135 3.23 -6.29 15.39
N GLU A 136 3.49 -5.87 16.62
CA GLU A 136 2.49 -5.78 17.69
C GLU A 136 1.36 -4.82 17.31
N LEU A 137 1.69 -3.59 16.85
CA LEU A 137 0.69 -2.62 16.38
C LEU A 137 -0.13 -3.14 15.21
N SER A 138 0.49 -3.81 14.24
CA SER A 138 -0.21 -4.41 13.09
C SER A 138 -1.13 -5.53 13.53
N PHE A 139 -0.71 -6.33 14.51
CA PHE A 139 -1.49 -7.43 15.06
C PHE A 139 -2.70 -6.91 15.85
N GLU A 140 -2.52 -5.85 16.66
CA GLU A 140 -3.63 -5.20 17.37
C GLU A 140 -4.63 -4.56 16.40
N ALA A 141 -4.14 -3.84 15.38
CA ALA A 141 -5.00 -3.25 14.34
C ALA A 141 -5.78 -4.34 13.58
N PHE A 142 -5.12 -5.44 13.24
CA PHE A 142 -5.76 -6.62 12.67
C PHE A 142 -6.83 -7.17 13.63
N GLN A 143 -6.51 -7.41 14.91
CA GLN A 143 -7.50 -7.88 15.89
C GLN A 143 -8.71 -6.95 16.01
N GLN A 144 -8.52 -5.62 15.92
CA GLN A 144 -9.63 -4.68 15.89
C GLN A 144 -10.48 -4.77 14.62
N SER A 145 -9.88 -5.06 13.46
CA SER A 145 -10.64 -5.34 12.22
C SER A 145 -11.49 -6.62 12.30
N TRP A 146 -11.11 -7.54 13.18
CA TRP A 146 -11.85 -8.77 13.47
C TRP A 146 -12.83 -8.64 14.63
N LEU A 147 -12.97 -7.45 15.24
CA LEU A 147 -14.14 -7.20 16.07
C LEU A 147 -15.36 -7.37 15.18
N PRO A 148 -16.37 -8.16 15.61
CA PRO A 148 -17.56 -8.35 14.81
C PRO A 148 -18.11 -6.97 14.44
N LEU A 149 -18.23 -6.74 13.14
CA LEU A 149 -18.90 -5.54 12.64
C LEU A 149 -20.26 -5.45 13.35
N PRO A 150 -20.71 -4.24 13.72
CA PRO A 150 -22.05 -4.09 14.30
C PRO A 150 -23.05 -4.79 13.38
N GLU A 151 -23.83 -5.74 13.92
CA GLU A 151 -24.76 -6.56 13.14
C GLU A 151 -25.55 -5.66 12.19
N THR A 152 -25.24 -5.77 10.89
CA THR A 152 -25.94 -5.01 9.88
C THR A 152 -27.20 -5.77 9.47
N ASP A 153 -28.20 -5.08 8.92
CA ASP A 153 -29.38 -5.75 8.35
C ASP A 153 -28.99 -6.80 7.27
N LEU A 154 -27.80 -6.65 6.66
CA LEU A 154 -27.23 -7.63 5.73
C LEU A 154 -26.78 -8.92 6.44
N ASP A 155 -26.16 -8.83 7.62
CA ASP A 155 -25.77 -10.01 8.40
C ASP A 155 -27.02 -10.77 8.89
N TYR A 156 -28.08 -10.05 9.24
CA TYR A 156 -29.39 -10.64 9.51
C TYR A 156 -29.97 -11.34 8.27
N TYR A 157 -29.88 -10.71 7.09
CA TYR A 157 -30.34 -11.30 5.83
C TYR A 157 -29.60 -12.60 5.51
N PHE A 158 -28.26 -12.62 5.54
CA PHE A 158 -27.47 -13.82 5.24
C PHE A 158 -27.60 -14.91 6.31
N SER A 159 -27.62 -14.55 7.60
CA SER A 159 -27.82 -15.50 8.69
C SER A 159 -29.23 -16.10 8.71
N SER A 160 -30.22 -15.42 8.13
CA SER A 160 -31.55 -15.99 7.95
C SER A 160 -31.52 -17.19 7.00
N TYR A 161 -30.79 -17.11 5.87
CA TYR A 161 -30.63 -18.21 4.91
C TYR A 161 -29.79 -19.36 5.45
N ALA A 162 -28.90 -19.14 6.43
CA ALA A 162 -28.18 -20.23 7.10
C ALA A 162 -29.11 -21.21 7.85
N ARG A 163 -30.40 -20.87 8.02
CA ARG A 163 -31.41 -21.75 8.62
C ARG A 163 -31.90 -22.78 7.61
N LEU A 164 -31.72 -24.05 7.94
CA LEU A 164 -32.17 -25.20 7.12
C LEU A 164 -33.63 -25.11 6.68
N GLY A 165 -34.52 -24.58 7.53
CA GLY A 165 -35.94 -24.43 7.19
C GLY A 165 -36.21 -23.54 5.98
N ILE A 166 -35.42 -22.46 5.79
CA ILE A 166 -35.60 -21.57 4.63
C ILE A 166 -35.19 -22.28 3.33
N HIS A 167 -34.11 -23.06 3.37
CA HIS A 167 -33.71 -23.91 2.25
C HIS A 167 -34.73 -25.00 1.94
N GLU A 168 -35.33 -25.61 2.97
CA GLU A 168 -36.36 -26.63 2.82
C GLU A 168 -37.63 -26.06 2.17
N ASP A 169 -38.09 -24.89 2.61
CA ASP A 169 -39.25 -24.20 2.03
C ASP A 169 -38.99 -23.81 0.56
N MET A 170 -37.77 -23.33 0.28
CA MET A 170 -37.31 -23.02 -1.07
C MET A 170 -37.23 -24.23 -2.02
N LEU A 171 -36.95 -25.43 -1.50
CA LEU A 171 -36.89 -26.67 -2.27
C LEU A 171 -38.27 -27.33 -2.45
N LYS A 172 -39.19 -27.12 -1.50
CA LYS A 172 -40.58 -27.57 -1.57
C LYS A 172 -41.43 -26.74 -2.54
N ASP A 173 -40.97 -25.55 -2.93
CA ASP A 173 -41.58 -24.78 -4.01
C ASP A 173 -41.34 -25.49 -5.35
N GLU A 174 -42.33 -26.26 -5.79
CA GLU A 174 -42.31 -27.05 -7.02
C GLU A 174 -42.25 -26.18 -8.28
N VAL A 175 -42.87 -24.99 -8.26
CA VAL A 175 -42.85 -24.08 -9.41
C VAL A 175 -41.45 -23.51 -9.58
N ARG A 176 -40.84 -23.05 -8.48
CA ARG A 176 -39.48 -22.52 -8.48
C ARG A 176 -38.48 -23.59 -8.89
N THR A 177 -38.49 -24.73 -8.20
CA THR A 177 -37.52 -25.82 -8.41
C THR A 177 -37.68 -26.45 -9.79
N GLY A 178 -38.92 -26.68 -10.24
CA GLY A 178 -39.21 -27.19 -11.57
C GLY A 178 -38.77 -26.24 -12.68
N SER A 179 -39.05 -24.94 -12.55
CA SER A 179 -38.65 -23.95 -13.57
C SER A 179 -37.13 -23.86 -13.74
N TYR A 180 -36.36 -23.88 -12.65
CA TYR A 180 -34.90 -23.89 -12.73
C TYR A 180 -34.35 -25.19 -13.31
N MET A 181 -34.94 -26.34 -12.95
CA MET A 181 -34.54 -27.65 -13.47
C MET A 181 -34.79 -27.73 -14.98
N GLU A 182 -35.99 -27.35 -15.45
CA GLU A 182 -36.34 -27.34 -16.86
C GLU A 182 -35.46 -26.36 -17.66
N ALA A 183 -35.13 -25.19 -17.11
CA ALA A 183 -34.23 -24.22 -17.74
C ALA A 183 -32.79 -24.77 -17.88
N ILE A 184 -32.30 -25.52 -16.91
CA ILE A 184 -30.97 -26.15 -16.97
C ILE A 184 -30.97 -27.32 -17.97
N ASP A 185 -31.98 -28.18 -17.94
CA ASP A 185 -32.09 -29.32 -18.86
C ASP A 185 -32.26 -28.88 -20.31
N SER A 186 -33.02 -27.80 -20.55
CA SER A 186 -33.20 -27.23 -21.88
C SER A 186 -31.99 -26.43 -22.38
N SER A 187 -31.05 -26.05 -21.51
CA SER A 187 -29.82 -25.31 -21.87
C SER A 187 -28.57 -26.19 -22.02
N GLN A 188 -28.72 -27.52 -22.05
CA GLN A 188 -27.63 -28.51 -22.17
C GLN A 188 -26.72 -28.38 -23.42
N VAL A 189 -26.94 -27.42 -24.31
CA VAL A 189 -26.00 -27.10 -25.40
C VAL A 189 -24.74 -26.36 -24.88
N ASP A 190 -24.78 -25.72 -23.70
CA ASP A 190 -23.63 -24.94 -23.15
C ASP A 190 -22.99 -25.56 -21.89
N VAL A 191 -23.43 -26.72 -21.41
CA VAL A 191 -23.00 -27.29 -20.12
C VAL A 191 -21.76 -28.19 -20.23
N ASP A 192 -21.37 -28.62 -21.44
CA ASP A 192 -20.30 -29.61 -21.64
C ASP A 192 -18.87 -29.01 -21.76
N GLY A 193 -18.64 -27.78 -21.28
CA GLY A 193 -17.27 -27.22 -21.29
C GLY A 193 -17.04 -25.81 -20.73
N GLY A 194 -18.07 -25.05 -20.38
CA GLY A 194 -17.92 -23.67 -19.87
C GLY A 194 -18.05 -23.60 -18.35
N LYS A 195 -17.02 -23.08 -17.66
CA LYS A 195 -17.13 -22.66 -16.24
C LYS A 195 -18.34 -21.75 -16.08
N GLN A 196 -19.44 -22.26 -15.51
CA GLN A 196 -20.53 -21.39 -15.08
C GLN A 196 -20.05 -20.56 -13.88
N PRO A 197 -20.15 -19.22 -13.93
CA PRO A 197 -19.95 -18.41 -12.75
C PRO A 197 -21.10 -18.72 -11.79
N ARG A 198 -20.85 -19.58 -10.81
CA ARG A 198 -21.67 -19.59 -9.60
C ARG A 198 -21.45 -18.23 -8.95
N ILE A 199 -22.50 -17.45 -8.81
CA ILE A 199 -22.47 -16.29 -7.94
C ILE A 199 -22.36 -16.88 -6.52
N SER A 200 -21.13 -17.07 -6.06
CA SER A 200 -20.82 -17.22 -4.66
C SER A 200 -20.88 -15.81 -4.07
N CYS A 201 -21.75 -15.63 -3.09
CA CYS A 201 -21.45 -14.66 -2.05
C CYS A 201 -20.23 -15.16 -1.26
#